data_AF-A0A193QMK9-F1
#
_entry.id   AF-A0A193QMK9-F1
#
_cell.length_a   1.000
_cell.length_b   1.000
_cell.length_c   1.000
_cell.angle_alpha   90.00
_cell.angle_beta   90.00
_cell.angle_gamma   90.00
#
_symmetry.space_group_name_H-M   'P 1'
#
loop_
_entity.id
_entity.type
_entity.pdbx_description
1 polymer ?
#
loop_
_entity_poly.entity_id
_entity_poly.type
_entity_poly.pdbx_seq_one_letter_code
_entity_poly.pdbx_strand_id
1 'polypeptide(L)'
;MFKKTLVTLNTGITLAFAAQSSAMADQVKNIVLVHGAFVDGSGWEPVTRILDKAGYHVAIVQEPQTSLADDVAATRRILNQQQGRSLLIGHSYGGFIISEAGRDPSVAGLVYVAAFQP
;
A
#
# COMPACT_ATOMS: atom_id res chain seq x y z
N MET A 1 6.45 -71.46 -17.97
CA MET A 1 7.05 -70.16 -18.31
C MET A 1 5.98 -69.08 -18.11
N PHE A 2 5.84 -68.53 -16.90
CA PHE A 2 4.88 -67.46 -16.59
C PHE A 2 5.59 -66.46 -15.66
N LYS A 3 5.98 -65.30 -16.19
CA LYS A 3 6.59 -64.23 -15.39
C LYS A 3 5.46 -63.34 -14.83
N LYS A 4 5.37 -63.26 -13.51
CA LYS A 4 4.54 -62.29 -12.80
C LYS A 4 5.28 -60.96 -12.80
N THR A 5 4.74 -59.94 -13.45
CA THR A 5 5.26 -58.56 -13.38
C THR A 5 4.53 -57.84 -12.24
N LEU A 6 5.27 -57.51 -11.18
CA LEU A 6 4.79 -56.64 -10.11
C LEU A 6 4.91 -55.19 -10.60
N VAL A 7 3.79 -54.48 -10.69
CA VAL A 7 3.78 -53.02 -10.92
C VAL A 7 3.70 -52.35 -9.56
N THR A 8 4.80 -51.75 -9.11
CA THR A 8 4.84 -50.92 -7.91
C THR A 8 4.35 -49.53 -8.28
N LEU A 9 3.17 -49.13 -7.80
CA LEU A 9 2.61 -47.80 -8.00
C LEU A 9 3.16 -46.86 -6.92
N ASN A 10 4.17 -46.05 -7.26
CA ASN A 10 4.58 -44.91 -6.43
C ASN A 10 3.61 -43.75 -6.69
N THR A 11 2.54 -43.68 -5.90
CA THR A 11 1.58 -42.58 -5.95
C THR A 11 2.25 -41.34 -5.38
N GLY A 12 2.57 -40.40 -6.27
CA GLY A 12 3.30 -39.17 -5.98
C GLY A 12 2.62 -38.27 -4.95
N ILE A 13 3.43 -37.83 -4.00
CA ILE A 13 3.16 -36.69 -3.12
C ILE A 13 3.29 -35.42 -3.98
N THR A 14 2.20 -34.97 -4.60
CA THR A 14 2.18 -33.72 -5.40
C THR A 14 0.93 -32.87 -5.13
N LEU A 15 0.46 -32.79 -3.88
CA LEU A 15 -0.72 -31.99 -3.52
C LEU A 15 -0.46 -30.79 -2.57
N ALA A 16 0.79 -30.46 -2.25
CA ALA A 16 1.05 -29.42 -1.23
C ALA A 16 1.32 -28.00 -1.78
N PHE A 17 1.58 -27.79 -3.07
CA PHE A 17 2.01 -26.47 -3.58
C PHE A 17 0.87 -25.48 -3.88
N ALA A 18 -0.40 -25.91 -3.92
CA ALA A 18 -1.51 -25.04 -4.31
C ALA A 18 -2.04 -24.15 -3.16
N ALA A 19 -1.68 -24.44 -1.90
CA ALA A 19 -2.21 -23.73 -0.73
C ALA A 19 -1.34 -22.56 -0.24
N GLN A 20 -0.14 -22.38 -0.81
CA GLN A 20 0.77 -21.29 -0.41
C GLN A 20 0.57 -20.00 -1.21
N SER A 21 -0.17 -20.04 -2.31
CA SER A 21 -0.43 -18.87 -3.17
C SER A 21 -1.53 -17.94 -2.62
N SER A 22 -2.34 -18.38 -1.66
CA SER A 22 -3.43 -17.58 -1.08
C SER A 22 -3.05 -16.79 0.19
N ALA A 23 -1.84 -17.00 0.74
CA ALA A 23 -1.40 -16.37 2.00
C ALA A 23 -0.52 -15.13 1.80
N MET A 24 -0.13 -14.83 0.56
CA MET A 24 0.47 -13.55 0.20
C MET A 24 -0.61 -12.69 -0.45
N ALA A 25 -1.57 -12.20 0.34
CA ALA A 25 -2.16 -10.92 -0.02
C ALA A 25 -0.98 -9.98 -0.22
N ASP A 26 -0.79 -9.45 -1.44
CA ASP A 26 0.36 -8.63 -1.82
C ASP A 26 0.64 -7.65 -0.67
N GLN A 27 1.77 -7.83 0.01
CA GLN A 27 2.07 -7.02 1.19
C GLN A 27 2.09 -5.57 0.74
N VAL A 28 1.22 -4.74 1.33
CA VAL A 28 1.15 -3.32 0.98
C VAL A 28 2.43 -2.65 1.48
N LYS A 29 3.36 -2.40 0.54
CA LYS A 29 4.65 -1.77 0.83
C LYS A 29 4.68 -0.28 0.50
N ASN A 30 3.71 0.23 -0.28
CA ASN A 30 3.69 1.65 -0.64
C ASN A 30 2.96 2.47 0.42
N ILE A 31 3.57 3.57 0.83
CA ILE A 31 3.03 4.54 1.78
C ILE A 31 3.10 5.93 1.14
N VAL A 32 1.96 6.61 1.07
CA VAL A 32 1.86 7.98 0.59
C VAL A 32 1.47 8.88 1.76
N LEU A 33 2.38 9.78 2.13
CA LEU A 33 2.22 10.72 3.25
C LEU A 33 1.71 12.07 2.75
N VAL A 34 0.63 12.57 3.34
CA VAL A 34 -0.02 13.85 2.99
C VAL A 34 0.02 14.76 4.21
N HIS A 35 0.46 16.01 4.03
CA HIS A 35 0.67 16.93 5.14
C HIS A 35 -0.61 17.68 5.53
N GLY A 36 -0.50 18.52 6.56
CA GLY A 36 -1.60 19.35 7.05
C GLY A 36 -1.60 20.73 6.42
N ALA A 37 -2.52 21.59 6.86
CA ALA A 37 -2.57 22.98 6.41
C ALA A 37 -1.36 23.79 6.94
N PHE A 38 -0.90 24.75 6.15
CA PHE A 38 0.15 25.73 6.45
C PHE A 38 1.54 25.14 6.72
N VAL A 39 1.77 23.89 6.31
CA VAL A 39 3.07 23.22 6.40
C VAL A 39 3.44 22.63 5.04
N ASP A 40 4.62 22.03 4.95
CA ASP A 40 5.08 21.26 3.78
C ASP A 40 5.39 19.80 4.17
N GLY A 41 5.82 19.02 3.18
CA GLY A 41 6.15 17.60 3.35
C GLY A 41 7.37 17.32 4.22
N SER A 42 8.19 18.32 4.58
CA SER A 42 9.42 18.11 5.34
C SER A 42 9.16 17.56 6.75
N GLY A 43 7.99 17.84 7.34
CA GLY A 43 7.58 17.30 8.63
C GLY A 43 7.50 15.77 8.67
N TRP A 44 7.37 15.12 7.52
CA TRP A 44 7.35 13.67 7.39
C TRP A 44 8.74 13.02 7.31
N GLU A 45 9.82 13.78 7.15
CA GLU A 45 11.16 13.25 6.91
C GLU A 45 11.64 12.25 7.99
N PRO A 46 11.41 12.47 9.31
CA PRO A 46 11.75 11.47 10.32
C PRO A 46 10.96 10.17 10.19
N VAL A 47 9.68 10.26 9.83
CA VAL A 47 8.79 9.10 9.64
C VAL A 47 9.19 8.31 8.40
N THR A 48 9.48 9.00 7.30
CA THR A 48 10.00 8.40 6.07
C THR A 48 11.24 7.56 6.35
N ARG A 49 12.23 8.09 7.07
CA ARG A 49 13.43 7.31 7.42
C ARG A 49 13.15 6.06 8.24
N ILE A 50 12.17 6.09 9.15
CA ILE A 50 11.81 4.93 9.96
C ILE A 50 11.15 3.86 9.07
N LEU A 51 10.24 4.27 8.21
CA LEU A 51 9.49 3.38 7.31
C LEU A 51 10.36 2.79 6.21
N ASP A 52 11.27 3.58 5.61
CA ASP A 52 12.24 3.10 4.63
C ASP A 52 13.14 2.02 5.24
N LYS A 53 13.64 2.24 6.46
CA LYS A 53 14.42 1.22 7.20
C LYS A 53 13.62 -0.04 7.51
N ALA A 54 12.31 0.06 7.61
CA ALA A 54 11.40 -1.08 7.78
C ALA A 54 11.01 -1.74 6.44
N GLY A 55 11.55 -1.28 5.30
CA GLY A 55 11.36 -1.89 3.99
C GLY A 55 10.06 -1.46 3.28
N TYR A 56 9.51 -0.29 3.60
CA TYR A 56 8.42 0.32 2.85
C TYR A 56 8.95 1.24 1.74
N HIS A 57 8.13 1.47 0.72
CA HIS A 57 8.35 2.49 -0.30
C HIS A 57 7.53 3.71 0.07
N VAL A 58 8.19 4.80 0.48
CA VAL A 58 7.51 5.99 0.97
C VAL A 58 7.57 7.11 -0.06
N ALA A 59 6.43 7.71 -0.35
CA ALA A 59 6.31 8.94 -1.11
C ALA A 59 5.66 10.01 -0.25
N ILE A 60 6.14 11.26 -0.37
CA ILE A 60 5.56 12.42 0.31
C ILE A 60 4.86 13.26 -0.73
N VAL A 61 3.61 13.64 -0.47
CA VAL A 61 2.87 14.59 -1.30
C VAL A 61 3.24 16.00 -0.87
N GLN A 62 3.47 16.86 -1.87
CA GLN A 62 3.54 18.30 -1.69
C GLN A 62 2.33 18.92 -2.40
N GLU A 63 1.21 18.99 -1.70
CA GLU A 63 -0.01 19.60 -2.19
C GLU A 63 0.09 21.14 -2.22
N PRO A 64 -0.59 21.81 -3.16
CA PRO A 64 -0.50 23.27 -3.34
C PRO A 64 -1.23 24.07 -2.25
N GLN A 65 -2.17 23.46 -1.51
CA GLN A 65 -3.01 24.10 -0.50
C GLN A 65 -3.84 25.27 -1.05
N THR A 66 -4.17 25.23 -2.34
CA THR A 66 -4.99 26.24 -3.02
C THR A 66 -6.47 25.88 -3.01
N SER A 67 -6.78 24.58 -3.07
CA SER A 67 -8.13 24.04 -2.95
C SER A 67 -8.08 22.54 -2.64
N LEU A 68 -9.11 22.00 -1.99
CA LEU A 68 -9.21 20.56 -1.74
C LEU A 68 -9.12 19.74 -3.04
N ALA A 69 -9.70 20.23 -4.14
CA ALA A 69 -9.67 19.53 -5.42
C ALA A 69 -8.24 19.46 -5.99
N ASP A 70 -7.48 20.55 -5.91
CA ASP A 70 -6.09 20.59 -6.37
C ASP A 70 -5.17 19.73 -5.50
N ASP A 71 -5.43 19.72 -4.19
CA ASP A 71 -4.68 18.92 -3.22
C ASP A 71 -4.91 17.42 -3.44
N VAL A 72 -6.16 17.02 -3.64
CA VAL A 72 -6.52 15.63 -4.03
C VAL A 72 -5.88 15.27 -5.38
N ALA A 73 -5.87 16.19 -6.34
CA ALA A 73 -5.22 15.95 -7.63
C ALA A 73 -3.70 15.76 -7.47
N ALA A 74 -3.05 16.51 -6.59
CA ALA A 74 -1.63 16.33 -6.25
C ALA A 74 -1.37 14.96 -5.62
N THR A 75 -2.18 14.55 -4.63
CA THR A 75 -2.08 13.22 -4.01
C THR A 75 -2.26 12.11 -5.04
N ARG A 76 -3.25 12.21 -5.94
CA ARG A 76 -3.47 11.22 -7.01
C ARG A 76 -2.31 11.11 -7.98
N ARG A 77 -1.62 12.21 -8.31
CA ARG A 77 -0.41 12.16 -9.16
C ARG A 77 0.69 11.32 -8.52
N ILE A 78 0.90 11.46 -7.21
CA ILE A 78 1.90 10.67 -6.47
C ILE A 78 1.44 9.22 -6.29
N LEU A 79 0.16 8.99 -6.02
CA LEU A 79 -0.44 7.66 -5.92
C LEU A 79 -0.26 6.87 -7.23
N ASN A 80 -0.47 7.51 -8.38
CA ASN A 80 -0.32 6.89 -9.71
C ASN A 80 1.13 6.51 -10.06
N GLN A 81 2.12 6.98 -9.31
CA GLN A 81 3.52 6.61 -9.47
C GLN A 81 3.90 5.36 -8.65
N GLN A 82 3.02 4.91 -7.75
CA GLN A 82 3.29 3.74 -6.90
C GLN A 82 3.11 2.44 -7.70
N GLN A 83 3.91 1.43 -7.37
CA GLN A 83 3.81 0.10 -7.97
C GLN A 83 3.04 -0.83 -7.02
N GLY A 84 1.76 -1.05 -7.31
CA GLY A 84 0.87 -1.86 -6.47
C GLY A 84 0.03 -1.02 -5.50
N ARG A 85 -0.63 -1.68 -4.55
CA ARG A 85 -1.56 -1.00 -3.62
C ARG A 85 -0.82 -0.09 -2.63
N SER A 86 -1.47 0.97 -2.17
CA SER A 86 -0.86 1.98 -1.29
C SER A 86 -1.70 2.29 -0.05
N LEU A 87 -1.05 2.56 1.08
CA LEU A 87 -1.68 3.24 2.21
C LEU A 87 -1.57 4.76 2.04
N LEU A 88 -2.67 5.48 2.24
CA LEU A 88 -2.65 6.94 2.36
C LEU A 88 -2.66 7.35 3.82
N ILE A 89 -1.72 8.19 4.22
CA ILE A 89 -1.60 8.68 5.60
C ILE A 89 -1.70 10.19 5.59
N GLY A 90 -2.62 10.75 6.36
CA GLY A 90 -2.90 12.18 6.38
C GLY A 90 -2.87 12.74 7.79
N HIS A 91 -2.24 13.91 7.96
CA HIS A 91 -2.22 14.64 9.23
C HIS A 91 -3.11 15.90 9.17
N SER A 92 -3.88 16.17 10.24
CA SER A 92 -4.74 17.37 10.32
C SER A 92 -5.65 17.53 9.08
N TYR A 93 -5.53 18.63 8.33
CA TYR A 93 -6.18 18.89 7.04
C TYR A 93 -5.99 17.76 6.02
N GLY A 94 -4.84 17.08 6.02
CA GLY A 94 -4.56 15.92 5.18
C GLY A 94 -5.60 14.81 5.30
N GLY A 95 -6.35 14.75 6.41
CA GLY A 95 -7.50 13.86 6.58
C GLY A 95 -8.60 14.06 5.53
N PHE A 96 -8.92 15.30 5.17
CA PHE A 96 -9.88 15.57 4.09
C PHE A 96 -9.34 15.09 2.74
N ILE A 97 -8.07 15.37 2.45
CA ILE A 97 -7.42 14.99 1.20
C ILE A 97 -7.41 13.46 1.03
N ILE A 98 -6.95 12.71 2.03
CA ILE A 98 -6.88 11.24 1.94
C ILE A 98 -8.27 10.59 1.89
N SER A 99 -9.30 11.22 2.46
CA SER A 99 -10.67 10.69 2.42
C SER A 99 -11.24 10.74 0.99
N GLU A 100 -10.93 11.78 0.23
CA GLU A 100 -11.36 11.93 -1.16
C GLU A 100 -10.44 11.18 -2.15
N ALA A 101 -9.13 11.22 -1.94
CA ALA A 101 -8.16 10.45 -2.73
C ALA A 101 -8.30 8.94 -2.50
N GLY A 102 -8.68 8.55 -1.29
CA GLY A 102 -8.82 7.16 -0.82
C GLY A 102 -9.89 6.33 -1.52
N ARG A 103 -10.76 6.95 -2.31
CA ARG A 103 -11.76 6.26 -3.14
C ARG A 103 -11.15 5.52 -4.34
N ASP A 104 -9.87 5.73 -4.61
CA ASP A 104 -9.15 5.04 -5.68
C ASP A 104 -8.98 3.53 -5.37
N PRO A 105 -9.29 2.61 -6.30
CA PRO A 105 -9.17 1.16 -6.08
C PRO A 105 -7.76 0.67 -5.71
N SER A 106 -6.72 1.42 -6.06
CA SER A 106 -5.33 1.13 -5.70
C SER A 106 -5.03 1.41 -4.21
N VAL A 107 -5.90 2.11 -3.50
CA VAL A 107 -5.71 2.40 -2.07
C VAL A 107 -6.11 1.18 -1.23
N ALA A 108 -5.18 0.72 -0.41
CA ALA A 108 -5.37 -0.39 0.51
C ALA A 108 -6.06 0.00 1.82
N GLY A 109 -5.90 1.26 2.23
CA GLY A 109 -6.42 1.76 3.48
C GLY A 109 -5.96 3.19 3.75
N LEU A 110 -6.61 3.80 4.75
CA LEU A 110 -6.37 5.17 5.19
C LEU A 110 -5.88 5.17 6.62
N VAL A 111 -4.94 6.06 6.94
CA VAL A 111 -4.43 6.30 8.29
C VAL A 111 -4.57 7.78 8.61
N TYR A 112 -5.36 8.08 9.65
CA TYR A 112 -5.62 9.43 10.11
C TYR A 112 -4.74 9.74 11.32
N VAL A 113 -3.82 10.70 11.19
CA VAL A 113 -2.90 11.11 12.26
C VAL A 113 -3.33 12.49 12.77
N ALA A 114 -4.01 12.55 13.92
CA ALA A 114 -4.56 13.81 14.44
C ALA A 114 -5.31 14.61 13.34
N ALA A 115 -6.06 13.89 12.50
CA ALA A 115 -6.62 14.39 11.26
C ALA A 115 -8.14 14.46 11.30
N PHE A 116 -8.72 15.31 10.44
CA PHE A 116 -10.16 15.34 10.24
C PHE A 116 -10.62 14.04 9.58
N GLN A 117 -11.60 13.37 10.21
CA GLN A 117 -12.27 12.18 9.68
C GLN A 117 -13.73 12.53 9.36
N PRO A 118 -14.36 11.84 8.38
CA PRO A 118 -15.78 12.00 8.07
C PRO A 118 -16.72 11.79 9.27
#